data_AF-A0A7C9NBY1-F1
#
_entry.id   AF-A0A7C9NBY1-F1
#
_cell.length_a   1.000
_cell.length_b   1.000
_cell.length_c   1.000
_cell.angle_alpha   90.00
_cell.angle_beta   90.00
_cell.angle_gamma   90.00
#
_symmetry.space_group_name_H-M   'P 1'
#
loop_
_entity.id
_entity.type
_entity.pdbx_description
1 polymer ?
#
loop_
_entity_poly.entity_id
_entity_poly.type
_entity_poly.pdbx_seq_one_letter_code
_entity_poly.pdbx_strand_id
1 'polypeptide(L)'
;AGGAPGGGPEGGAPGGGPGGEGGPGGGGGGPMTGVEWIADDTLEGLADQLGLTGEAKTNFVKQIEEWNGYCKAGVDEQFGRDSKVLFPVEDGPFYACTFDPVLGETMVTMGGIITDGEQNALDQNYEPIPGLYMAGNDCGRRFGTEYVTPIPGCSLAFALVLGRECGKSVAKFLDQA
;
A
#
# COMPACT_ATOMS: atom_id res chain seq x y z
N ALA A 1 51.65 15.46 -30.40
CA ALA A 1 50.96 14.88 -31.56
C ALA A 1 50.22 13.64 -31.11
N GLY A 2 48.94 13.52 -31.48
CA GLY A 2 48.01 12.44 -31.10
C GLY A 2 47.33 12.72 -29.75
N GLY A 3 46.01 12.83 -29.60
CA GLY A 3 44.89 12.44 -30.45
C GLY A 3 43.90 11.67 -29.56
N ALA A 4 42.76 12.28 -29.21
CA ALA A 4 41.62 11.58 -28.59
C ALA A 4 40.96 10.63 -29.61
N PRO A 5 40.26 9.58 -29.16
CA PRO A 5 38.81 9.66 -28.89
C PRO A 5 38.44 8.95 -27.56
N GLY A 6 37.37 9.28 -26.84
CA GLY A 6 35.97 9.26 -27.24
C GLY A 6 35.36 7.89 -26.85
N GLY A 7 34.86 7.76 -25.61
CA GLY A 7 34.22 6.54 -25.12
C GLY A 7 32.95 6.87 -24.33
N GLY A 8 31.79 6.61 -24.92
CA GLY A 8 30.51 6.55 -24.20
C GLY A 8 30.28 5.14 -23.64
N PRO A 9 29.45 4.98 -22.60
CA PRO A 9 29.05 3.66 -22.13
C PRO A 9 27.80 3.18 -22.90
N GLU A 10 27.93 2.09 -23.63
CA GLU A 10 26.80 1.26 -24.06
C GLU A 10 26.39 0.38 -22.85
N GLY A 11 25.21 0.65 -22.30
CA GLY A 11 24.54 -0.20 -21.31
C GLY A 11 23.19 -0.65 -21.89
N GLY A 12 23.20 -1.74 -22.65
CA GLY A 12 21.98 -2.37 -23.17
C GLY A 12 21.18 -3.05 -22.05
N ALA A 13 19.87 -2.82 -22.03
CA ALA A 13 18.95 -3.52 -21.15
C ALA A 13 18.92 -5.03 -21.50
N PRO A 14 18.93 -5.95 -20.50
CA PRO A 14 18.74 -7.37 -20.78
C PRO A 14 17.27 -7.63 -21.13
N GLY A 15 17.04 -8.21 -22.31
CA GLY A 15 15.72 -8.54 -22.82
C GLY A 15 15.00 -9.59 -21.96
N GLY A 16 13.70 -9.37 -21.74
CA GLY A 16 12.79 -10.35 -21.16
C GLY A 16 12.57 -11.52 -22.12
N GLY A 17 12.89 -12.74 -21.67
CA GLY A 17 12.55 -13.97 -22.38
C GLY A 17 11.05 -14.26 -22.34
N PRO A 18 10.53 -15.10 -23.25
CA PRO A 18 9.10 -15.33 -23.39
C PRO A 18 8.54 -16.09 -22.18
N GLY A 19 7.45 -15.56 -21.62
CA GLY A 19 6.72 -16.15 -20.50
C GLY A 19 6.18 -17.54 -20.83
N GLY A 20 6.40 -18.48 -19.92
CA GLY A 20 5.79 -19.80 -19.97
C GLY A 20 4.30 -19.70 -19.66
N GLU A 21 3.49 -20.42 -20.43
CA GLU A 21 2.05 -20.57 -20.22
C GLU A 21 1.79 -21.32 -18.90
N GLY A 22 1.26 -20.61 -17.90
CA GLY A 22 0.81 -21.19 -16.63
C GLY A 22 -0.68 -21.52 -16.67
N GLY A 23 -1.01 -22.79 -16.44
CA GLY A 23 -2.39 -23.30 -16.34
C GLY A 23 -3.18 -22.72 -15.15
N PRO A 24 -4.48 -23.08 -15.02
CA PRO A 24 -5.41 -22.40 -14.15
C PRO A 24 -5.13 -22.74 -12.68
N GLY A 25 -4.60 -21.76 -11.94
CA GLY A 25 -4.34 -21.86 -10.50
C GLY A 25 -2.85 -22.04 -10.20
N GLY A 26 -2.15 -20.93 -9.98
CA GLY A 26 -0.77 -20.96 -9.51
C GLY A 26 0.02 -19.71 -9.88
N GLY A 27 -0.15 -18.64 -9.11
CA GLY A 27 0.67 -17.45 -9.21
C GLY A 27 0.41 -16.56 -8.00
N GLY A 28 1.16 -16.80 -6.92
CA GLY A 28 1.18 -15.90 -5.78
C GLY A 28 1.82 -14.58 -6.21
N GLY A 29 0.98 -13.63 -6.59
CA GLY A 29 1.34 -12.23 -6.81
C GLY A 29 0.24 -11.42 -6.14
N GLY A 30 0.63 -10.43 -5.32
CA GLY A 30 -0.32 -9.58 -4.60
C GLY A 30 -1.29 -8.82 -5.51
N PRO A 31 -2.04 -7.83 -5.01
CA PRO A 31 -3.19 -7.20 -5.69
C PRO A 31 -2.85 -6.41 -6.97
N MET A 32 -1.60 -6.48 -7.41
CA MET A 32 -0.99 -5.73 -8.50
C MET A 32 -0.33 -6.77 -9.40
N THR A 33 -1.01 -7.19 -10.47
CA THR A 33 -0.39 -8.07 -11.46
C THR A 33 0.48 -7.22 -12.37
N GLY A 34 1.80 -7.46 -12.37
CA GLY A 34 2.73 -6.74 -13.23
C GLY A 34 2.78 -5.25 -12.95
N VAL A 35 3.49 -4.86 -11.88
CA VAL A 35 3.78 -3.44 -11.65
C VAL A 35 4.85 -2.99 -12.63
N GLU A 36 4.53 -1.99 -13.44
CA GLU A 36 5.47 -1.34 -14.33
C GLU A 36 5.85 0.04 -13.76
N TRP A 37 7.17 0.27 -13.69
CA TRP A 37 7.75 1.53 -13.26
C TRP A 37 8.29 2.25 -14.49
N ILE A 38 7.78 3.44 -14.74
CA ILE A 38 8.09 4.24 -15.92
C ILE A 38 8.76 5.53 -15.45
N ALA A 39 9.78 5.96 -16.18
CA ALA A 39 10.43 7.25 -15.96
C ALA A 39 10.63 7.97 -17.30
N ASP A 40 10.48 9.29 -17.28
CA ASP A 40 10.75 10.16 -18.42
C ASP A 40 11.24 11.53 -17.94
N ASP A 41 12.08 12.20 -18.72
CA ASP A 41 12.55 13.55 -18.39
C ASP A 41 11.45 14.61 -18.57
N THR A 42 10.34 14.26 -19.24
CA THR A 42 9.21 15.15 -19.54
C THR A 42 7.87 14.53 -19.15
N LEU A 43 6.90 15.36 -18.74
CA LEU A 43 5.54 14.88 -18.45
C LEU A 43 4.85 14.36 -19.72
N GLU A 44 5.13 14.95 -20.87
CA GLU A 44 4.61 14.51 -22.16
C GLU A 44 5.13 13.13 -22.56
N GLY A 45 6.43 12.87 -22.38
CA GLY A 45 7.02 11.57 -22.65
C GLY A 45 6.52 10.50 -21.68
N LEU A 46 6.36 10.86 -20.39
CA LEU A 46 5.76 9.98 -19.40
C LEU A 46 4.31 9.61 -19.78
N ALA A 47 3.52 10.59 -20.25
CA ALA A 47 2.16 10.38 -20.70
C ALA A 47 2.08 9.47 -21.94
N ASP A 48 3.02 9.61 -22.89
CA ASP A 48 3.10 8.74 -24.07
C ASP A 48 3.41 7.29 -23.67
N GLN A 49 4.35 7.10 -22.74
CA GLN A 49 4.70 5.77 -22.23
C GLN A 49 3.54 5.13 -21.45
N LEU A 50 2.70 5.94 -20.78
CA LEU A 50 1.45 5.50 -20.15
C LEU A 50 0.31 5.24 -21.16
N GLY A 51 0.53 5.46 -22.46
CA GLY A 51 -0.48 5.27 -23.50
C GLY A 51 -1.58 6.34 -23.53
N LEU A 52 -1.38 7.48 -22.88
CA LEU A 52 -2.33 8.59 -22.90
C LEU A 52 -2.24 9.33 -24.24
N THR A 53 -3.39 9.55 -24.89
CA THR A 53 -3.45 10.20 -26.20
C THR A 53 -4.53 11.28 -26.26
N GLY A 54 -4.37 12.23 -27.20
CA GLY A 54 -5.35 13.29 -27.45
C GLY A 54 -5.63 14.14 -26.20
N GLU A 55 -6.90 14.30 -25.89
CA GLU A 55 -7.35 15.10 -24.73
C GLU A 55 -6.83 14.54 -23.39
N ALA A 56 -6.67 13.23 -23.26
CA ALA A 56 -6.18 12.62 -22.02
C ALA A 56 -4.74 13.04 -21.70
N LYS A 57 -3.87 13.12 -22.73
CA LYS A 57 -2.48 13.60 -22.57
C LYS A 57 -2.45 15.07 -22.16
N THR A 58 -3.26 15.90 -22.81
CA THR A 58 -3.37 17.34 -22.48
C THR A 58 -3.86 17.54 -21.05
N ASN A 59 -4.88 16.78 -20.64
CA ASN A 59 -5.44 16.86 -19.28
C ASN A 59 -4.44 16.37 -18.23
N PHE A 60 -3.65 15.34 -18.52
CA PHE A 60 -2.60 14.86 -17.61
C PHE A 60 -1.57 15.95 -17.30
N VAL A 61 -0.99 16.59 -18.32
CA VAL A 61 0.01 17.65 -18.12
C VAL A 61 -0.61 18.83 -17.36
N LYS A 62 -1.79 19.27 -17.80
CA LYS A 62 -2.53 20.36 -17.16
C LYS A 62 -2.84 20.08 -15.68
N GLN A 63 -3.23 18.85 -15.35
CA GLN A 63 -3.56 18.49 -13.96
C GLN A 63 -2.33 18.52 -13.06
N ILE A 64 -1.14 18.19 -13.56
CA ILE A 64 0.12 18.33 -12.82
C ILE A 64 0.46 19.82 -12.60
N GLU A 65 0.25 20.67 -13.61
CA GLU A 65 0.42 22.13 -13.47
C GLU A 65 -0.52 22.72 -12.40
N GLU A 66 -1.80 22.33 -12.42
CA GLU A 66 -2.80 22.74 -11.42
C GLU A 66 -2.41 22.24 -10.02
N TRP A 67 -1.98 20.97 -9.91
CA TRP A 67 -1.46 20.39 -8.67
C TRP A 67 -0.27 21.16 -8.11
N ASN A 68 0.69 21.55 -8.94
CA ASN A 68 1.83 22.38 -8.53
C ASN A 68 1.38 23.78 -8.08
N GLY A 69 0.34 24.33 -8.72
CA GLY A 69 -0.34 25.55 -8.27
C GLY A 69 -0.89 25.43 -6.85
N TYR A 70 -1.59 24.33 -6.54
CA TYR A 70 -2.09 24.03 -5.19
C TYR A 70 -0.96 23.86 -4.17
N CYS A 71 0.12 23.16 -4.54
CA CYS A 71 1.30 23.00 -3.69
C CYS A 71 1.90 24.37 -3.33
N LYS A 72 2.03 25.27 -4.30
CA LYS A 72 2.55 26.62 -4.09
C LYS A 72 1.61 27.50 -3.26
N ALA A 73 0.30 27.37 -3.44
CA ALA A 73 -0.70 28.08 -2.65
C ALA A 73 -0.80 27.55 -1.21
N GLY A 74 -0.33 26.33 -0.95
CA GLY A 74 -0.44 25.64 0.34
C GLY A 74 -1.85 25.12 0.61
N VAL A 75 -2.70 25.03 -0.40
CA VAL A 75 -4.08 24.56 -0.31
C VAL A 75 -4.47 23.83 -1.59
N ASP A 76 -4.93 22.58 -1.45
CA ASP A 76 -5.57 21.81 -2.50
C ASP A 76 -7.07 22.15 -2.51
N GLU A 77 -7.47 23.03 -3.43
CA GLU A 77 -8.86 23.46 -3.58
C GLU A 77 -9.75 22.40 -4.26
N GLN A 78 -9.15 21.40 -4.91
CA GLN A 78 -9.88 20.41 -5.68
C GLN A 78 -10.37 19.26 -4.81
N PHE A 79 -9.49 18.73 -3.95
CA PHE A 79 -9.80 17.57 -3.12
C PHE A 79 -9.53 17.77 -1.62
N GLY A 80 -9.02 18.94 -1.21
CA GLY A 80 -8.83 19.27 0.20
C GLY A 80 -7.71 18.49 0.88
N ARG A 81 -6.70 18.04 0.14
CA ARG A 81 -5.54 17.34 0.71
C ARG A 81 -4.77 18.23 1.71
N ASP A 82 -4.36 17.64 2.83
CA ASP A 82 -3.64 18.35 3.90
C ASP A 82 -2.36 19.00 3.38
N SER A 83 -2.15 20.27 3.71
CA SER A 83 -1.01 21.08 3.28
C SER A 83 0.35 20.46 3.60
N LYS A 84 0.45 19.64 4.66
CA LYS A 84 1.69 18.94 5.06
C LYS A 84 2.12 17.85 4.09
N VAL A 85 1.23 17.39 3.22
CA VAL A 85 1.49 16.33 2.25
C VAL A 85 1.31 16.79 0.80
N LEU A 86 1.32 18.11 0.57
CA LEU A 86 1.40 18.69 -0.76
C LEU A 86 2.87 18.69 -1.20
N PHE A 87 3.19 17.81 -2.14
CA PHE A 87 4.52 17.68 -2.71
C PHE A 87 4.46 18.02 -4.20
N PRO A 88 5.16 19.08 -4.65
CA PRO A 88 5.14 19.48 -6.05
C PRO A 88 5.87 18.45 -6.92
N VAL A 89 5.49 18.41 -8.20
CA VAL A 89 6.06 17.58 -9.26
C VAL A 89 6.55 18.52 -10.36
N GLU A 90 7.71 19.14 -10.13
CA GLU A 90 8.23 20.24 -10.98
C GLU A 90 9.45 19.83 -11.81
N ASP A 91 10.38 19.09 -11.20
CA ASP A 91 11.65 18.73 -11.82
C ASP A 91 11.68 17.24 -12.17
N GLY A 92 12.10 16.95 -13.41
CA GLY A 92 12.33 15.59 -13.87
C GLY A 92 13.59 14.94 -13.27
N PRO A 93 13.80 13.64 -13.50
CA PRO A 93 12.90 12.74 -14.21
C PRO A 93 11.59 12.51 -13.44
N PHE A 94 10.48 12.46 -14.18
CA PHE A 94 9.15 12.18 -13.68
C PHE A 94 8.90 10.68 -13.68
N TYR A 95 8.19 10.19 -12.66
CA TYR A 95 7.96 8.77 -12.46
C TYR A 95 6.46 8.45 -12.45
N ALA A 96 6.10 7.33 -13.06
CA ALA A 96 4.78 6.72 -12.94
C ALA A 96 4.90 5.25 -12.56
N CYS A 97 3.85 4.75 -11.91
CA CYS A 97 3.67 3.36 -11.58
C CYS A 97 2.29 2.94 -12.10
N THR A 98 2.25 1.94 -12.96
CA THR A 98 1.02 1.41 -13.54
C THR A 98 0.89 -0.08 -13.25
N PHE A 99 -0.35 -0.53 -13.11
CA PHE A 99 -0.71 -1.90 -12.78
C PHE A 99 -2.19 -2.09 -13.13
N ASP A 100 -2.56 -3.30 -13.55
CA ASP A 100 -3.96 -3.62 -13.74
C ASP A 100 -4.63 -3.89 -12.38
N PRO A 101 -5.74 -3.20 -12.05
CA PRO A 101 -6.47 -3.47 -10.83
C PRO A 101 -7.20 -4.81 -10.99
N VAL A 102 -6.73 -5.83 -10.29
CA VAL A 102 -7.48 -7.07 -10.09
C VAL A 102 -8.34 -6.95 -8.84
N LEU A 103 -9.44 -7.71 -8.75
CA LEU A 103 -10.22 -7.88 -7.52
C LEU A 103 -9.25 -8.30 -6.41
N GLY A 104 -8.94 -7.35 -5.53
CA GLY A 104 -7.75 -7.40 -4.70
C GLY A 104 -7.71 -8.59 -3.75
N GLU A 105 -6.50 -9.02 -3.42
CA GLU A 105 -6.29 -9.91 -2.28
C GLU A 105 -6.71 -9.21 -0.98
N THR A 106 -7.27 -9.97 -0.05
CA THR A 106 -7.72 -9.44 1.25
C THR A 106 -6.52 -9.00 2.08
N MET A 107 -6.27 -7.69 2.22
CA MET A 107 -5.14 -7.17 3.00
C MET A 107 -5.28 -7.48 4.51
N VAL A 108 -6.50 -7.44 5.03
CA VAL A 108 -6.80 -7.71 6.44
C VAL A 108 -8.25 -8.16 6.58
N THR A 109 -8.50 -9.15 7.45
CA THR A 109 -9.85 -9.52 7.87
C THR A 109 -10.25 -8.70 9.09
N MET A 110 -11.35 -7.97 8.97
CA MET A 110 -11.88 -7.09 10.03
C MET A 110 -12.61 -7.83 11.14
N GLY A 111 -13.15 -9.00 10.80
CA GLY A 111 -13.73 -9.95 11.74
C GLY A 111 -12.66 -10.79 12.44
N GLY A 112 -13.10 -11.56 13.44
CA GLY A 112 -12.27 -12.42 14.25
C GLY A 112 -13.06 -12.95 15.43
N ILE A 113 -12.38 -13.64 16.34
CA ILE A 113 -12.97 -14.17 17.57
C ILE A 113 -13.20 -13.02 18.54
N ILE A 114 -14.41 -12.94 19.09
CA ILE A 114 -14.74 -11.89 20.06
C ILE A 114 -13.97 -12.17 21.36
N THR A 115 -13.32 -11.14 21.89
CA THR A 115 -12.62 -11.20 23.18
C THR A 115 -13.20 -10.22 24.19
N ASP A 116 -12.99 -10.50 25.47
CA ASP A 116 -13.21 -9.51 26.54
C ASP A 116 -11.99 -8.59 26.73
N GLY A 117 -11.99 -7.78 27.80
CA GLY A 117 -10.90 -6.84 28.11
C GLY A 117 -9.61 -7.49 28.61
N GLU A 118 -9.61 -8.78 28.96
CA GLU A 118 -8.44 -9.56 29.37
C GLU A 118 -8.02 -10.57 28.29
N GLN A 119 -8.54 -10.40 27.07
CA GLN A 119 -8.23 -11.17 25.88
C GLN A 119 -8.67 -12.63 25.89
N ASN A 120 -9.60 -12.99 26.77
CA ASN A 120 -10.22 -14.32 26.73
C ASN A 120 -11.06 -14.44 25.47
N ALA A 121 -10.96 -15.56 24.76
CA ALA A 121 -11.89 -15.89 23.69
C ALA A 121 -13.29 -16.15 24.26
N LEU A 122 -14.32 -15.60 23.62
CA LEU A 122 -15.72 -15.79 24.03
C LEU A 122 -16.41 -16.85 23.17
N ASP A 123 -17.28 -17.64 23.80
CA ASP A 123 -18.15 -18.60 23.12
C ASP A 123 -19.39 -17.92 22.49
N GLN A 124 -20.31 -18.71 21.92
CA GLN A 124 -21.55 -18.20 21.33
C GLN A 124 -22.51 -17.51 22.32
N ASN A 125 -22.32 -17.72 23.62
CA ASN A 125 -23.09 -17.08 24.69
C ASN A 125 -22.38 -15.85 25.26
N TYR A 126 -21.23 -15.46 24.69
CA TYR A 126 -20.34 -14.42 25.19
C TYR A 126 -19.67 -14.75 26.54
N GLU A 127 -19.54 -16.03 26.87
CA GLU A 127 -18.84 -16.47 28.07
C GLU A 127 -17.37 -16.79 27.75
N PRO A 128 -16.42 -16.41 28.64
CA PRO A 128 -15.00 -16.74 28.45
C PRO A 128 -14.75 -18.25 28.40
N ILE A 129 -13.97 -18.69 27.41
CA ILE A 129 -13.48 -20.08 27.32
C ILE A 129 -12.20 -20.19 28.15
N PRO A 130 -12.17 -20.95 29.26
CA PRO A 130 -11.01 -21.00 30.14
C PRO A 130 -9.75 -21.49 29.43
N GLY A 131 -8.66 -20.73 29.57
CA GLY A 131 -7.37 -21.07 28.97
C GLY A 131 -7.21 -20.73 27.49
N LEU A 132 -8.24 -20.18 26.83
CA LEU A 132 -8.19 -19.78 25.42
C LEU A 132 -8.16 -18.25 25.30
N TYR A 133 -7.10 -17.73 24.68
CA TYR A 133 -6.88 -16.30 24.49
C TYR A 133 -6.58 -15.97 23.03
N MET A 134 -6.89 -14.75 22.60
CA MET A 134 -6.62 -14.26 21.25
C MET A 134 -5.88 -12.92 21.29
N ALA A 135 -5.11 -12.61 20.26
CA ALA A 135 -4.43 -11.32 20.12
C ALA A 135 -4.28 -10.93 18.64
N GLY A 136 -4.04 -9.64 18.39
CA GLY A 136 -3.75 -9.15 17.05
C GLY A 136 -4.93 -9.31 16.09
N ASN A 137 -4.66 -9.77 14.86
CA ASN A 137 -5.68 -9.85 13.81
C ASN A 137 -6.73 -10.94 14.05
N ASP A 138 -6.47 -11.90 14.95
CA ASP A 138 -7.44 -12.94 15.31
C ASP A 138 -8.55 -12.41 16.22
N CYS A 139 -8.33 -11.26 16.88
CA CYS A 139 -9.36 -10.56 17.63
C CYS A 139 -10.40 -9.94 16.68
N GLY A 140 -11.67 -10.21 16.95
CA GLY A 140 -12.81 -9.53 16.36
C GLY A 140 -13.06 -8.16 17.00
N ARG A 141 -13.96 -7.38 16.39
CA ARG A 141 -14.42 -6.06 16.90
C ARG A 141 -13.30 -5.04 17.16
N ARG A 142 -12.15 -5.20 16.50
CA ARG A 142 -11.01 -4.26 16.56
C ARG A 142 -11.38 -2.85 16.09
N PHE A 143 -12.35 -2.82 15.19
CA PHE A 143 -12.93 -1.60 14.65
C PHE A 143 -14.45 -1.68 14.80
N GLY A 144 -15.11 -0.52 14.72
CA GLY A 144 -16.57 -0.42 14.74
C GLY A 144 -17.19 -0.91 13.44
N THR A 145 -17.96 -0.04 12.78
CA THR A 145 -18.60 -0.37 11.50
C THR A 145 -17.60 -0.50 10.35
N GLU A 146 -16.48 0.23 10.40
CA GLU A 146 -15.56 0.38 9.27
C GLU A 146 -14.09 0.41 9.72
N TYR A 147 -13.18 0.14 8.78
CA TYR A 147 -11.74 0.25 9.00
C TYR A 147 -11.33 1.72 9.11
N VAL A 148 -10.51 2.02 10.12
CA VAL A 148 -9.98 3.37 10.31
C VAL A 148 -8.85 3.60 9.31
N THR A 149 -9.15 4.33 8.24
CA THR A 149 -8.18 4.70 7.19
C THR A 149 -7.26 5.88 7.53
N PRO A 150 -7.61 6.85 8.41
CA PRO A 150 -6.72 7.97 8.70
C PRO A 150 -5.48 7.63 9.53
N ILE A 151 -5.42 6.44 10.15
CA ILE A 151 -4.34 6.04 11.05
C ILE A 151 -3.62 4.83 10.46
N PRO A 152 -2.42 5.00 9.88
CA PRO A 152 -1.65 3.88 9.36
C PRO A 152 -1.10 3.02 10.51
N GLY A 153 -0.84 1.74 10.23
CA GLY A 153 -0.14 0.85 11.17
C GLY A 153 -1.00 0.26 12.29
N CYS A 154 -2.31 0.46 12.30
CA CYS A 154 -3.22 -0.06 13.33
C CYS A 154 -3.07 -1.58 13.56
N SER A 155 -2.90 -2.38 12.50
CA SER A 155 -2.74 -3.84 12.65
C SER A 155 -1.44 -4.23 13.37
N LEU A 156 -0.34 -3.51 13.12
CA LEU A 156 0.91 -3.71 13.84
C LEU A 156 0.78 -3.30 15.31
N ALA A 157 0.13 -2.17 15.57
CA ALA A 157 -0.13 -1.71 16.93
C ALA A 157 -0.97 -2.74 17.71
N PHE A 158 -2.03 -3.29 17.11
CA PHE A 158 -2.84 -4.33 17.73
C PHE A 158 -2.03 -5.60 18.01
N ALA A 159 -1.23 -6.08 17.07
CA ALA A 159 -0.40 -7.27 17.28
C ALA A 159 0.55 -7.09 18.48
N LEU A 160 1.24 -5.95 18.56
CA LEU A 160 2.20 -5.67 19.62
C LEU A 160 1.53 -5.45 20.99
N VAL A 161 0.52 -4.58 21.05
CA VAL A 161 -0.10 -4.19 22.31
C VAL A 161 -0.99 -5.29 22.84
N LEU A 162 -1.89 -5.85 22.02
CA LEU A 162 -2.77 -6.93 22.46
C LEU A 162 -1.97 -8.21 22.76
N GLY A 163 -0.92 -8.50 22.00
CA GLY A 163 -0.02 -9.62 22.29
C GLY A 163 0.63 -9.49 23.68
N ARG A 164 1.12 -8.29 24.02
CA ARG A 164 1.66 -8.02 25.36
C ARG A 164 0.63 -8.18 26.46
N GLU A 165 -0.56 -7.60 26.30
CA GLU A 165 -1.60 -7.67 27.34
C GLU A 165 -2.15 -9.09 27.49
N CYS A 166 -2.37 -9.80 26.38
CA CYS A 166 -2.73 -11.22 26.36
C CYS A 166 -1.71 -12.06 27.15
N GLY A 167 -0.41 -11.84 26.93
CA GLY A 167 0.64 -12.54 27.69
C GLY A 167 0.55 -12.33 29.21
N LYS A 168 0.16 -11.13 29.67
CA LYS A 168 -0.06 -10.88 31.11
C LYS A 168 -1.30 -11.60 31.62
N SER A 169 -2.39 -11.62 30.86
CA SER A 169 -3.63 -12.29 31.26
C SER A 169 -3.44 -13.80 31.32
N VAL A 170 -2.69 -14.38 30.36
CA VAL A 170 -2.26 -15.78 30.40
C VAL A 170 -1.42 -16.06 31.66
N ALA A 171 -0.45 -15.21 31.99
CA ALA A 171 0.37 -15.41 33.19
C ALA A 171 -0.49 -15.42 34.47
N LYS A 172 -1.41 -14.47 34.63
CA LYS A 172 -2.36 -14.45 35.76
C LYS A 172 -3.20 -15.72 35.87
N PHE A 173 -3.66 -16.26 34.73
CA PHE A 173 -4.44 -17.49 34.69
C PHE A 173 -3.62 -18.70 35.16
N LEU A 174 -2.37 -18.81 34.69
CA LEU A 174 -1.46 -19.89 35.09
C LEU A 174 -1.07 -19.84 36.57
N ASP A 175 -0.94 -18.64 37.15
CA ASP A 175 -0.65 -18.48 38.58
C ASP A 175 -1.83 -18.89 39.49
N GLN A 176 -3.04 -19.03 38.92
CA GLN A 176 -4.26 -19.41 39.64
C GLN A 176 -4.67 -20.88 39.43
N ALA A 177 -4.01 -21.58 38.51
CA ALA A 177 -4.27 -22.97 38.14
C ALA A 177 -3.45 -23.95 38.99
#